data_AF-A0A7Z7QP57-F1
#
_entry.id   AF-A0A7Z7QP57-F1
#
_cell.length_a   1.000
_cell.length_b   1.000
_cell.length_c   1.000
_cell.angle_alpha   90.00
_cell.angle_beta   90.00
_cell.angle_gamma   90.00
#
_symmetry.space_group_name_H-M   'P 1'
#
loop_
_entity.id
_entity.type
_entity.pdbx_description
1 polymer ?
#
loop_
_entity_poly.entity_id
_entity_poly.type
_entity_poly.pdbx_seq_one_letter_code
_entity_poly.pdbx_strand_id
1 'polypeptide(L)'
;MKKLFIFGLSCFLVSFILGTIVWFGFEKKQQSIEKVEKTYAKNEINQLIVNMASADVKIVEGNQFHVTYKGKEDLSVSKQNKTLNIAEIKHSRGKEPNLNPFNREDNYIVITVPSAQLKELNVSTGFAKIQADGIDSQNAKFWNERSGEVTINHSQFSHTKIIGHESLVNIHDSHLNQSEISVENGQINANRSALHRSIFKIKQGNIVMNDMETECDFKGSTQKGNIDLNYRKTPHNVMLSLNPEHGHAHIKNQHLKHGKNGKGEHKVELYTNHGDITVD
;
A
#
# COMPACT_ATOMS: atom_id res chain seq x y z
N MET A 1 -35.55 -15.98 -51.09
CA MET A 1 -35.09 -15.99 -49.67
C MET A 1 -33.64 -15.52 -49.49
N LYS A 2 -32.63 -16.06 -50.21
CA LYS A 2 -31.22 -15.64 -50.08
C LYS A 2 -30.97 -14.13 -50.25
N LYS A 3 -31.61 -13.47 -51.23
CA LYS A 3 -31.44 -12.03 -51.48
C LYS A 3 -31.95 -11.14 -50.32
N LEU A 4 -33.08 -11.52 -49.71
CA LEU A 4 -33.65 -10.82 -48.55
C LEU A 4 -32.81 -11.03 -47.29
N PHE A 5 -32.27 -12.25 -47.11
CA PHE A 5 -31.35 -12.54 -46.01
C PHE A 5 -30.04 -11.74 -46.12
N ILE A 6 -29.45 -11.68 -47.32
CA ILE A 6 -28.23 -10.88 -47.57
C ILE A 6 -28.49 -9.39 -47.35
N PHE A 7 -29.65 -8.88 -47.78
CA PHE A 7 -30.04 -7.49 -47.54
C PHE A 7 -30.21 -7.18 -46.04
N GLY A 8 -30.92 -8.05 -45.29
CA GLY A 8 -31.08 -7.90 -43.85
C GLY A 8 -29.76 -7.97 -43.09
N LEU A 9 -28.88 -8.91 -43.46
CA LEU A 9 -27.53 -9.03 -42.88
C LEU A 9 -26.67 -7.79 -43.17
N SER A 10 -26.76 -7.25 -44.39
CA SER A 10 -26.05 -6.02 -44.76
C SER A 10 -26.54 -4.82 -43.94
N CYS A 11 -27.86 -4.63 -43.83
CA CYS A 11 -28.43 -3.59 -42.97
C CYS A 11 -28.01 -3.73 -41.50
N PHE A 12 -27.98 -4.96 -40.98
CA PHE A 12 -27.53 -5.23 -39.62
C PHE A 12 -26.04 -4.86 -39.45
N LEU A 13 -25.17 -5.32 -40.35
CA LEU A 13 -23.73 -5.01 -40.29
C LEU A 13 -23.45 -3.51 -40.38
N VAL A 14 -24.13 -2.80 -41.29
CA VAL A 14 -23.97 -1.35 -41.44
C VAL A 14 -24.46 -0.62 -40.19
N SER A 15 -25.62 -0.99 -39.65
CA SER A 15 -26.16 -0.38 -38.43
C SER A 15 -25.30 -0.67 -37.21
N PHE A 16 -24.73 -1.88 -37.12
CA PHE A 16 -23.82 -2.28 -36.06
C PHE A 16 -22.49 -1.52 -36.15
N ILE A 17 -21.91 -1.37 -37.34
CA ILE A 17 -20.69 -0.59 -37.56
C ILE A 17 -20.94 0.90 -37.25
N LEU A 18 -22.05 1.48 -37.71
CA LEU A 18 -22.39 2.87 -37.38
C LEU A 18 -22.64 3.06 -35.89
N GLY A 19 -23.36 2.15 -35.26
CA GLY A 19 -23.61 2.16 -33.82
C GLY A 19 -22.31 2.07 -33.01
N THR A 20 -21.39 1.20 -33.40
CA THR A 20 -20.07 1.09 -32.75
C THR A 20 -19.22 2.35 -32.98
N ILE A 21 -19.20 2.94 -34.18
CA ILE A 21 -18.48 4.19 -34.44
C ILE A 21 -19.04 5.35 -33.59
N VAL A 22 -20.37 5.47 -33.50
CA VAL A 22 -21.02 6.48 -32.66
C VAL A 22 -20.70 6.26 -31.19
N TRP A 23 -20.78 5.00 -30.72
CA TRP A 23 -20.43 4.61 -29.35
C TRP A 23 -18.98 4.99 -29.00
N PHE A 24 -18.01 4.57 -29.83
CA PHE A 24 -16.59 4.90 -29.63
C PHE A 24 -16.32 6.41 -29.74
N GLY A 25 -17.03 7.12 -30.63
CA GLY A 25 -16.91 8.57 -30.79
C GLY A 25 -17.43 9.35 -29.58
N PHE A 26 -18.53 8.89 -28.97
CA PHE A 26 -19.10 9.48 -27.76
C PHE A 26 -18.24 9.19 -26.52
N GLU A 27 -17.81 7.93 -26.34
CA GLU A 27 -16.90 7.54 -25.24
C GLU A 27 -15.59 8.33 -25.27
N LYS A 28 -14.97 8.51 -26.44
CA LYS A 28 -13.70 9.23 -26.57
C LYS A 28 -13.79 10.69 -26.12
N LYS A 29 -14.95 11.35 -26.29
CA LYS A 29 -15.16 12.73 -25.81
C LYS A 29 -15.36 12.83 -24.30
N GLN A 30 -15.84 11.78 -23.66
CA GLN A 30 -16.14 11.75 -22.22
C GLN A 30 -14.94 11.26 -21.38
N GLN A 31 -13.95 10.62 -22.01
CA GLN A 31 -12.75 10.08 -21.38
C GLN A 31 -11.52 10.97 -21.63
N SER A 32 -11.55 12.23 -21.20
CA SER A 32 -10.32 13.03 -21.16
C SER A 32 -9.39 12.49 -20.07
N ILE A 33 -8.19 12.06 -20.47
CA ILE A 33 -7.13 11.68 -19.53
C ILE A 33 -6.34 12.95 -19.19
N GLU A 34 -6.28 13.29 -17.91
CA GLU A 34 -5.40 14.34 -17.45
C GLU A 34 -3.97 13.80 -17.34
N LYS A 35 -3.01 14.65 -17.69
CA LYS A 35 -1.59 14.41 -17.51
C LYS A 35 -0.98 15.58 -16.78
N VAL A 36 -0.25 15.31 -15.72
CA VAL A 36 0.52 16.33 -14.99
C VAL A 36 1.98 15.91 -14.95
N GLU A 37 2.85 16.88 -15.22
CA GLU A 37 4.29 16.74 -15.09
C GLU A 37 4.83 18.00 -14.42
N LYS A 38 5.39 17.87 -13.21
CA LYS A 38 5.96 19.00 -12.45
C LYS A 38 7.27 18.61 -11.79
N THR A 39 8.23 19.53 -11.80
CA THR A 39 9.55 19.36 -11.20
C THR A 39 9.82 20.48 -10.20
N TYR A 40 10.44 20.14 -9.08
CA TYR A 40 10.85 21.09 -8.05
C TYR A 40 12.32 20.86 -7.68
N ALA A 41 13.00 21.93 -7.30
CA ALA A 41 14.39 21.82 -6.85
C ALA A 41 14.51 21.00 -5.55
N LYS A 42 15.64 20.30 -5.40
CA LYS A 42 15.89 19.29 -4.36
C LYS A 42 15.52 19.72 -2.93
N ASN A 43 15.78 20.97 -2.57
CA ASN A 43 15.63 21.48 -1.20
C ASN A 43 14.33 22.27 -0.97
N GLU A 44 13.45 22.31 -1.97
CA GLU A 44 12.22 23.09 -1.91
C GLU A 44 11.09 22.41 -1.17
N ILE A 45 11.14 21.09 -1.02
CA ILE A 45 10.09 20.29 -0.41
C ILE A 45 10.73 19.43 0.68
N ASN A 46 10.10 19.39 1.85
CA ASN A 46 10.43 18.45 2.91
C ASN A 46 9.18 17.82 3.55
N GLN A 47 8.00 18.20 3.09
CA GLN A 47 6.72 17.61 3.47
C GLN A 47 5.93 17.28 2.21
N LEU A 48 5.49 16.04 2.09
CA LEU A 48 4.71 15.56 0.95
C LEU A 48 3.36 15.03 1.43
N ILE A 49 2.28 15.60 0.88
CA ILE A 49 0.90 15.21 1.18
C ILE A 49 0.22 14.82 -0.14
N VAL A 50 -0.27 13.59 -0.21
CA VAL A 50 -0.87 12.98 -1.42
C VAL A 50 -2.22 12.38 -1.05
N ASN A 51 -3.30 12.86 -1.67
CA ASN A 51 -4.66 12.38 -1.40
C ASN A 51 -5.34 11.96 -2.72
N MET A 52 -5.33 10.67 -3.01
CA MET A 52 -5.95 10.11 -4.21
C MET A 52 -7.28 9.44 -3.83
N ALA A 53 -8.26 9.41 -4.74
CA ALA A 53 -9.44 8.59 -4.56
C ALA A 53 -9.19 7.16 -5.07
N SER A 54 -8.62 7.02 -6.26
CA SER A 54 -8.44 5.71 -6.91
C SER A 54 -7.17 5.56 -7.75
N ALA A 55 -6.29 6.56 -7.82
CA ALA A 55 -5.01 6.40 -8.51
C ALA A 55 -3.99 5.65 -7.65
N ASP A 56 -3.28 4.71 -8.27
CA ASP A 56 -2.12 4.06 -7.66
C ASP A 56 -1.03 5.10 -7.40
N VAL A 57 -0.50 5.13 -6.17
CA VAL A 57 0.54 6.06 -5.74
C VAL A 57 1.86 5.33 -5.66
N LYS A 58 2.86 5.77 -6.42
CA LYS A 58 4.23 5.27 -6.34
C LYS A 58 5.17 6.40 -5.96
N ILE A 59 5.86 6.26 -4.83
CA ILE A 59 6.86 7.21 -4.34
C ILE A 59 8.21 6.51 -4.37
N VAL A 60 9.17 7.08 -5.08
CA VAL A 60 10.49 6.47 -5.28
C VAL A 60 11.60 7.48 -5.02
N GLU A 61 12.74 6.99 -4.56
CA GLU A 61 13.96 7.79 -4.52
C GLU A 61 14.39 8.25 -5.92
N GLY A 62 14.94 9.46 -6.01
CA GLY A 62 15.70 9.93 -7.17
C GLY A 62 16.45 11.23 -6.89
N ASN A 63 16.75 12.00 -7.93
CA ASN A 63 17.66 13.16 -7.81
C ASN A 63 16.95 14.45 -7.39
N GLN A 64 15.68 14.61 -7.76
CA GLN A 64 14.88 15.81 -7.54
C GLN A 64 13.43 15.44 -7.30
N PHE A 65 12.65 16.40 -6.79
CA PHE A 65 11.21 16.21 -6.69
C PHE A 65 10.58 16.28 -8.09
N HIS A 66 9.95 15.20 -8.53
CA HIS A 66 9.28 15.13 -9.81
C HIS A 66 7.95 14.39 -9.67
N VAL A 67 6.87 14.98 -10.18
CA VAL A 67 5.52 14.43 -10.14
C VAL A 67 5.08 14.14 -11.56
N THR A 68 4.75 12.88 -11.83
CA THR A 68 4.10 12.45 -13.07
C THR A 68 2.76 11.82 -12.72
N TYR A 69 1.68 12.31 -13.31
CA TYR A 69 0.35 11.74 -13.13
C TYR A 69 -0.30 11.49 -14.48
N LYS A 70 -1.05 10.39 -14.56
CA LYS A 70 -1.94 10.06 -15.65
C LYS A 70 -3.19 9.43 -15.04
N GLY A 71 -4.35 10.06 -15.24
CA GLY A 71 -5.61 9.58 -14.68
C GLY A 71 -6.83 10.28 -15.26
N LYS A 72 -8.01 9.83 -14.83
CA LYS A 72 -9.31 10.35 -15.31
C LYS A 72 -9.80 11.55 -14.51
N GLU A 73 -9.37 11.67 -13.26
CA GLU A 73 -9.70 12.80 -12.39
C GLU A 73 -8.72 13.94 -12.63
N ASP A 74 -9.19 15.17 -12.44
CA ASP A 74 -8.31 16.33 -12.43
C ASP A 74 -7.44 16.34 -11.15
N LEU A 75 -6.22 16.87 -11.24
CA LEU A 75 -5.23 16.82 -10.17
C LEU A 75 -4.86 18.24 -9.73
N SER A 76 -5.14 18.52 -8.46
CA SER A 76 -4.62 19.71 -7.80
C SER A 76 -3.19 19.45 -7.32
N VAL A 77 -2.22 20.24 -7.83
CA VAL A 77 -0.84 20.22 -7.35
C VAL A 77 -0.42 21.61 -6.92
N SER A 78 -0.29 21.81 -5.61
CA SER A 78 0.03 23.09 -5.00
C SER A 78 1.21 22.99 -4.03
N LYS A 79 2.08 24.00 -4.03
CA LYS A 79 3.20 24.11 -3.11
C LYS A 79 2.98 25.32 -2.21
N GLN A 80 3.04 25.13 -0.90
CA GLN A 80 3.05 26.20 0.10
C GLN A 80 4.27 26.01 0.99
N ASN A 81 5.16 27.01 1.04
CA ASN A 81 6.44 26.90 1.71
C ASN A 81 7.24 25.66 1.24
N LYS A 82 7.50 24.70 2.14
CA LYS A 82 8.19 23.43 1.86
C LYS A 82 7.26 22.22 1.81
N THR A 83 5.96 22.47 1.71
CA THR A 83 4.92 21.44 1.67
C THR A 83 4.35 21.34 0.26
N LEU A 84 4.44 20.16 -0.34
CA LEU A 84 3.80 19.83 -1.60
C LEU A 84 2.50 19.07 -1.32
N ASN A 85 1.37 19.65 -1.75
CA ASN A 85 0.05 19.04 -1.64
C ASN A 85 -0.42 18.60 -3.03
N ILE A 86 -0.79 17.33 -3.13
CA ILE A 86 -1.30 16.69 -4.34
C ILE A 86 -2.64 16.04 -4.00
N ALA A 87 -3.69 16.37 -4.74
CA ALA A 87 -5.01 15.78 -4.50
C ALA A 87 -5.81 15.62 -5.79
N GLU A 88 -6.49 14.47 -5.95
CA GLU A 88 -7.52 14.32 -6.98
C GLU A 88 -8.73 15.23 -6.65
N ILE A 89 -9.17 15.98 -7.64
CA ILE A 89 -10.36 16.83 -7.58
C ILE A 89 -11.55 15.96 -7.99
N LYS A 90 -12.37 15.54 -7.01
CA LYS A 90 -13.60 14.81 -7.31
C LYS A 90 -14.59 15.71 -8.03
N HIS A 91 -14.88 15.40 -9.29
CA HIS A 91 -16.01 16.01 -9.98
C HIS A 91 -17.31 15.30 -9.59
N SER A 92 -18.37 16.06 -9.33
CA SER A 92 -19.73 15.55 -9.09
C SER A 92 -20.42 15.03 -10.36
N ARG A 93 -19.70 14.91 -11.49
CA ARG A 93 -20.28 14.43 -12.75
C ARG A 93 -20.69 12.98 -12.54
N GLY A 94 -21.97 12.69 -12.80
CA GLY A 94 -22.50 11.33 -12.76
C GLY A 94 -21.59 10.43 -13.59
N LYS A 95 -20.81 9.58 -12.92
CA LYS A 95 -19.95 8.62 -13.58
C LYS A 95 -20.86 7.55 -14.14
N GLU A 96 -21.19 7.66 -15.42
CA GLU A 96 -21.81 6.55 -16.14
C GLU A 96 -20.84 5.35 -16.05
N PRO A 97 -21.34 4.15 -15.71
CA PRO A 97 -20.50 2.97 -15.66
C PRO A 97 -19.85 2.76 -17.02
N ASN A 98 -18.53 2.73 -17.05
CA ASN A 98 -17.79 2.44 -18.26
C ASN A 98 -17.89 0.94 -18.55
N LEU A 99 -18.70 0.57 -19.53
CA LEU A 99 -18.91 -0.81 -19.94
C LEU A 99 -17.91 -1.29 -21.00
N ASN A 100 -16.90 -0.50 -21.34
CA ASN A 100 -15.91 -0.85 -22.35
C ASN A 100 -14.90 -1.88 -21.80
N PRO A 101 -14.94 -3.14 -22.28
CA PRO A 101 -14.08 -4.21 -21.77
C PRO A 101 -12.62 -4.07 -22.22
N PHE A 102 -12.31 -3.11 -23.10
CA PHE A 102 -10.96 -2.85 -23.62
C PHE A 102 -10.33 -1.60 -23.03
N ASN A 103 -11.00 -0.89 -22.12
CA ASN A 103 -10.43 0.28 -21.48
C ASN A 103 -9.34 -0.15 -20.47
N ARG A 104 -8.08 0.19 -20.76
CA ARG A 104 -6.99 0.06 -19.79
C ARG A 104 -6.98 1.30 -18.92
N GLU A 105 -7.32 1.15 -17.66
CA GLU A 105 -7.27 2.24 -16.69
C GLU A 105 -5.83 2.54 -16.29
N ASP A 106 -5.16 3.38 -17.08
CA ASP A 106 -3.92 4.03 -16.65
C ASP A 106 -4.30 5.14 -15.65
N ASN A 107 -4.40 4.78 -14.37
CA ASN A 107 -4.74 5.69 -13.27
C ASN A 107 -3.67 5.61 -12.17
N TYR A 108 -2.59 6.39 -12.33
CA TYR A 108 -1.45 6.35 -11.43
C TYR A 108 -0.75 7.70 -11.29
N ILE A 109 -0.06 7.86 -10.16
CA ILE A 109 0.88 8.94 -9.89
C ILE A 109 2.23 8.36 -9.48
N VAL A 110 3.31 8.87 -10.08
CA VAL A 110 4.69 8.59 -9.69
C VAL A 110 5.30 9.88 -9.16
N ILE A 111 5.84 9.81 -7.94
CA ILE A 111 6.51 10.92 -7.28
C ILE A 111 7.95 10.48 -6.99
N THR A 112 8.89 11.09 -7.70
CA THR A 112 10.31 10.97 -7.37
C THR A 112 10.63 11.95 -6.24
N VAL A 113 11.31 11.47 -5.21
CA VAL A 113 11.71 12.23 -4.02
C VAL A 113 13.23 12.17 -3.90
N PRO A 114 13.92 13.29 -3.65
CA PRO A 114 15.35 13.27 -3.37
C PRO A 114 15.69 12.41 -2.15
N SER A 115 16.91 11.85 -2.13
CA SER A 115 17.47 11.08 -1.01
C SER A 115 17.51 11.76 0.37
N ALA A 116 17.06 13.01 0.48
CA ALA A 116 17.04 13.75 1.74
C ALA A 116 15.82 13.30 2.57
N GLN A 117 16.03 13.08 3.86
CA GLN A 117 14.97 12.71 4.79
C GLN A 117 13.81 13.72 4.75
N LEU A 118 12.61 13.23 4.45
CA LEU A 118 11.37 14.01 4.58
C LEU A 118 11.05 14.23 6.06
N LYS A 119 10.51 15.40 6.40
CA LYS A 119 9.93 15.63 7.73
C LYS A 119 8.58 14.95 7.89
N GLU A 120 7.81 14.96 6.80
CA GLU A 120 6.45 14.41 6.77
C GLU A 120 6.18 13.79 5.40
N LEU A 121 5.64 12.58 5.41
CA LEU A 121 5.06 11.91 4.26
C LEU A 121 3.66 11.45 4.64
N ASN A 122 2.63 11.97 3.99
CA ASN A 122 1.25 11.57 4.22
C ASN A 122 0.60 11.17 2.88
N VAL A 123 0.19 9.92 2.77
CA VAL A 123 -0.44 9.37 1.58
C VAL A 123 -1.77 8.74 1.96
N SER A 124 -2.84 9.16 1.31
CA SER A 124 -4.16 8.55 1.44
C SER A 124 -4.72 8.12 0.10
N THR A 125 -5.35 6.95 0.07
CA THR A 125 -6.13 6.47 -1.07
C THR A 125 -7.47 5.87 -0.62
N GLY A 126 -8.47 5.88 -1.50
CA GLY A 126 -9.74 5.19 -1.26
C GLY A 126 -9.69 3.72 -1.69
N PHE A 127 -9.32 3.51 -2.96
CA PHE A 127 -9.29 2.21 -3.64
C PHE A 127 -8.05 2.10 -4.55
N ALA A 128 -6.86 1.95 -3.99
CA ALA A 128 -5.64 1.88 -4.79
C ALA A 128 -4.46 1.25 -4.04
N LYS A 129 -3.35 1.10 -4.76
CA LYS A 129 -2.06 0.72 -4.19
C LYS A 129 -1.28 1.96 -3.80
N ILE A 130 -0.61 1.89 -2.66
CA ILE A 130 0.43 2.83 -2.25
C ILE A 130 1.75 2.07 -2.22
N GLN A 131 2.76 2.56 -2.94
CA GLN A 131 4.12 2.04 -2.94
C GLN A 131 5.10 3.14 -2.52
N ALA A 132 5.95 2.86 -1.54
CA ALA A 132 7.11 3.67 -1.19
C ALA A 132 8.38 2.82 -1.34
N ASP A 133 9.36 3.29 -2.11
CA ASP A 133 10.61 2.58 -2.38
C ASP A 133 11.82 3.49 -2.22
N GLY A 134 12.73 3.15 -1.31
CA GLY A 134 13.93 3.95 -1.03
C GLY A 134 13.66 5.25 -0.27
N ILE A 135 12.59 5.33 0.53
CA ILE A 135 12.17 6.58 1.16
C ILE A 135 12.67 6.68 2.60
N ASP A 136 13.30 7.80 2.93
CA ASP A 136 13.63 8.18 4.30
C ASP A 136 12.67 9.28 4.79
N SER A 137 11.98 9.05 5.91
CA SER A 137 11.06 10.03 6.51
C SER A 137 11.05 9.98 8.04
N GLN A 138 10.97 11.15 8.67
CA GLN A 138 10.77 11.26 10.11
C GLN A 138 9.37 10.81 10.52
N ASN A 139 8.34 11.21 9.77
CA ASN A 139 6.95 10.84 10.02
C ASN A 139 6.32 10.37 8.71
N ALA A 140 5.85 9.14 8.67
CA ALA A 140 5.19 8.55 7.52
C ALA A 140 3.79 8.08 7.89
N LYS A 141 2.77 8.54 7.16
CA LYS A 141 1.39 8.14 7.33
C LYS A 141 0.83 7.61 6.02
N PHE A 142 0.28 6.40 6.06
CA PHE A 142 -0.36 5.74 4.94
C PHE A 142 -1.79 5.37 5.33
N TRP A 143 -2.77 5.75 4.52
CA TRP A 143 -4.18 5.50 4.80
C TRP A 143 -4.86 4.91 3.56
N ASN A 144 -5.38 3.69 3.66
CA ASN A 144 -6.32 3.11 2.70
C ASN A 144 -7.72 3.12 3.30
N GLU A 145 -8.60 4.02 2.81
CA GLU A 145 -9.90 4.28 3.43
C GLU A 145 -10.86 3.11 3.32
N ARG A 146 -10.78 2.32 2.25
CA ARG A 146 -11.71 1.22 1.99
C ARG A 146 -10.99 -0.06 1.61
N SER A 147 -10.34 -0.09 0.45
CA SER A 147 -9.63 -1.28 -0.02
C SER A 147 -8.34 -0.91 -0.71
N GLY A 148 -7.29 -1.72 -0.57
CA GLY A 148 -6.03 -1.42 -1.24
C GLY A 148 -4.83 -2.19 -0.72
N GLU A 149 -3.65 -1.76 -1.16
CA GLU A 149 -2.37 -2.32 -0.74
C GLU A 149 -1.44 -1.18 -0.31
N VAL A 150 -0.64 -1.40 0.74
CA VAL A 150 0.47 -0.52 1.10
C VAL A 150 1.74 -1.34 1.07
N THR A 151 2.68 -0.99 0.18
CA THR A 151 3.95 -1.67 0.02
C THR A 151 5.10 -0.70 0.31
N ILE A 152 5.92 -1.04 1.31
CA ILE A 152 7.08 -0.28 1.76
C ILE A 152 8.33 -1.11 1.48
N ASN A 153 9.23 -0.60 0.64
CA ASN A 153 10.46 -1.27 0.24
C ASN A 153 11.66 -0.37 0.52
N HIS A 154 12.77 -0.95 0.99
CA HIS A 154 14.06 -0.26 1.13
C HIS A 154 13.98 1.10 1.85
N SER A 155 13.04 1.25 2.79
CA SER A 155 12.67 2.54 3.36
C SER A 155 13.04 2.62 4.84
N GLN A 156 13.24 3.83 5.33
CA GLN A 156 13.61 4.12 6.73
C GLN A 156 12.64 5.14 7.31
N PHE A 157 11.85 4.74 8.31
CA PHE A 157 10.88 5.63 8.94
C PHE A 157 11.06 5.68 10.45
N SER A 158 11.18 6.90 10.99
CA SER A 158 11.34 7.11 12.44
C SER A 158 10.02 6.94 13.22
N HIS A 159 8.91 7.37 12.62
CA HIS A 159 7.55 7.14 13.09
C HIS A 159 6.67 6.79 11.90
N THR A 160 5.94 5.68 11.98
CA THR A 160 5.05 5.26 10.90
C THR A 160 3.66 4.98 11.41
N LYS A 161 2.64 5.41 10.67
CA LYS A 161 1.25 5.03 10.91
C LYS A 161 0.61 4.51 9.63
N ILE A 162 0.16 3.25 9.63
CA ILE A 162 -0.58 2.66 8.52
C ILE A 162 -1.98 2.30 9.00
N ILE A 163 -3.01 2.80 8.33
CA ILE A 163 -4.40 2.45 8.59
C ILE A 163 -5.00 1.87 7.30
N GLY A 164 -5.57 0.68 7.38
CA GLY A 164 -6.28 0.05 6.27
C GLY A 164 -7.58 -0.60 6.72
N HIS A 165 -8.63 -0.52 5.91
CA HIS A 165 -9.87 -1.25 6.17
C HIS A 165 -9.78 -2.67 5.59
N GLU A 166 -9.92 -2.85 4.27
CA GLU A 166 -9.61 -4.09 3.56
C GLU A 166 -8.25 -3.96 2.89
N SER A 167 -7.16 -4.32 3.56
CA SER A 167 -5.83 -3.99 3.05
C SER A 167 -4.76 -5.04 3.27
N LEU A 168 -3.91 -5.18 2.25
CA LEU A 168 -2.63 -5.87 2.36
C LEU A 168 -1.55 -4.83 2.69
N VAL A 169 -0.75 -5.10 3.72
CA VAL A 169 0.40 -4.28 4.07
C VAL A 169 1.65 -5.13 3.90
N ASN A 170 2.55 -4.73 3.02
CA ASN A 170 3.79 -5.45 2.75
C ASN A 170 5.00 -4.55 3.05
N ILE A 171 5.94 -5.05 3.84
CA ILE A 171 7.12 -4.32 4.29
C ILE A 171 8.33 -5.18 3.96
N HIS A 172 9.26 -4.68 3.15
CA HIS A 172 10.42 -5.45 2.70
C HIS A 172 11.69 -4.63 2.85
N ASP A 173 12.74 -5.26 3.37
CA ASP A 173 14.10 -4.70 3.42
C ASP A 173 14.11 -3.27 4.01
N SER A 174 13.30 -3.03 5.05
CA SER A 174 13.03 -1.69 5.59
C SER A 174 13.31 -1.58 7.08
N HIS A 175 13.56 -0.35 7.56
CA HIS A 175 13.74 -0.03 8.97
C HIS A 175 12.60 0.83 9.48
N LEU A 176 11.79 0.29 10.38
CA LEU A 176 10.62 0.96 10.92
C LEU A 176 10.73 1.10 12.43
N ASN A 177 10.74 2.34 12.90
CA ASN A 177 10.73 2.67 14.32
C ASN A 177 9.38 3.28 14.73
N GLN A 178 8.98 3.08 15.99
CA GLN A 178 7.77 3.64 16.61
C GLN A 178 6.55 3.56 15.69
N SER A 179 6.32 2.37 15.12
CA SER A 179 5.30 2.19 14.09
C SER A 179 3.98 1.68 14.65
N GLU A 180 2.86 2.19 14.14
CA GLU A 180 1.50 1.72 14.44
C GLU A 180 0.82 1.31 13.13
N ILE A 181 0.59 0.01 12.95
CA ILE A 181 -0.02 -0.55 11.76
C ILE A 181 -1.33 -1.22 12.19
N SER A 182 -2.45 -0.72 11.67
CA SER A 182 -3.80 -1.19 12.02
C SER A 182 -4.58 -1.52 10.75
N VAL A 183 -4.97 -2.77 10.59
CA VAL A 183 -5.78 -3.27 9.47
C VAL A 183 -7.07 -3.89 9.99
N GLU A 184 -8.22 -3.64 9.38
CA GLU A 184 -9.44 -4.35 9.78
C GLU A 184 -9.45 -5.77 9.23
N ASN A 185 -9.42 -5.92 7.92
CA ASN A 185 -9.44 -7.19 7.21
C ASN A 185 -8.28 -7.25 6.21
N GLY A 186 -7.50 -8.32 6.19
CA GLY A 186 -6.45 -8.49 5.18
C GLY A 186 -5.24 -9.25 5.70
N GLN A 187 -4.04 -8.72 5.48
CA GLN A 187 -2.81 -9.35 5.92
C GLN A 187 -1.71 -8.31 6.10
N ILE A 188 -0.85 -8.53 7.09
CA ILE A 188 0.38 -7.78 7.28
C ILE A 188 1.55 -8.72 7.04
N ASN A 189 2.41 -8.37 6.10
CA ASN A 189 3.65 -9.07 5.77
C ASN A 189 4.84 -8.16 6.07
N ALA A 190 5.81 -8.64 6.84
CA ALA A 190 7.14 -8.03 6.89
C ALA A 190 8.19 -9.06 6.52
N ASN A 191 9.18 -8.65 5.72
CA ASN A 191 10.26 -9.51 5.26
C ASN A 191 11.60 -8.78 5.36
N ARG A 192 12.65 -9.45 5.89
CA ARG A 192 14.03 -8.89 5.96
C ARG A 192 14.07 -7.46 6.50
N SER A 193 13.23 -7.17 7.49
CA SER A 193 13.05 -5.81 8.01
C SER A 193 13.44 -5.74 9.48
N ALA A 194 13.86 -4.55 9.93
CA ALA A 194 14.08 -4.26 11.33
C ALA A 194 12.94 -3.41 11.89
N LEU A 195 12.35 -3.89 12.98
CA LEU A 195 11.17 -3.30 13.59
C LEU A 195 11.49 -2.95 15.04
N HIS A 196 11.36 -1.67 15.41
CA HIS A 196 11.63 -1.21 16.78
C HIS A 196 10.45 -0.43 17.34
N ARG A 197 10.03 -0.79 18.56
CA ARG A 197 8.92 -0.19 19.30
C ARG A 197 7.65 -0.11 18.46
N SER A 198 7.40 -1.17 17.70
CA SER A 198 6.33 -1.22 16.69
C SER A 198 5.13 -2.05 17.17
N ILE A 199 3.94 -1.69 16.70
CA ILE A 199 2.67 -2.31 17.05
C ILE A 199 1.90 -2.63 15.77
N PHE A 200 1.52 -3.89 15.62
CA PHE A 200 0.74 -4.42 14.51
C PHE A 200 -0.58 -4.96 15.04
N LYS A 201 -1.70 -4.50 14.48
CA LYS A 201 -3.05 -4.91 14.87
C LYS A 201 -3.83 -5.26 13.62
N ILE A 202 -4.44 -6.44 13.61
CA ILE A 202 -5.40 -6.83 12.58
C ILE A 202 -6.67 -7.39 13.23
N LYS A 203 -7.88 -7.06 12.74
CA LYS A 203 -9.10 -7.71 13.28
C LYS A 203 -9.22 -9.12 12.70
N GLN A 204 -9.22 -9.24 11.38
CA GLN A 204 -9.30 -10.52 10.68
C GLN A 204 -8.22 -10.63 9.61
N GLY A 205 -7.38 -11.66 9.74
CA GLY A 205 -6.25 -11.85 8.86
C GLY A 205 -5.00 -12.26 9.60
N ASN A 206 -3.97 -12.58 8.81
CA ASN A 206 -2.71 -13.09 9.33
C ASN A 206 -1.67 -11.97 9.46
N ILE A 207 -0.73 -12.19 10.37
CA ILE A 207 0.52 -11.42 10.45
C ILE A 207 1.65 -12.40 10.12
N VAL A 208 2.41 -12.12 9.07
CA VAL A 208 3.51 -12.97 8.62
C VAL A 208 4.81 -12.17 8.62
N MET A 209 5.77 -12.62 9.41
CA MET A 209 7.03 -11.94 9.67
C MET A 209 8.18 -12.88 9.27
N ASN A 210 8.73 -12.72 8.08
CA ASN A 210 9.70 -13.65 7.49
C ASN A 210 11.11 -13.08 7.45
N ASP A 211 12.11 -13.93 7.67
CA ASP A 211 13.52 -13.55 7.59
C ASP A 211 13.83 -12.26 8.37
N MET A 212 13.21 -12.09 9.53
CA MET A 212 13.32 -10.86 10.31
C MET A 212 14.73 -10.70 10.89
N GLU A 213 15.14 -9.44 11.10
CA GLU A 213 16.35 -9.15 11.86
C GLU A 213 16.19 -9.61 13.32
N THR A 214 17.29 -10.06 13.93
CA THR A 214 17.26 -10.66 15.26
C THR A 214 16.98 -9.65 16.37
N GLU A 215 17.23 -8.37 16.12
CA GLU A 215 17.15 -7.28 17.10
C GLU A 215 15.80 -6.54 17.09
N CYS A 216 14.75 -7.16 16.52
CA CYS A 216 13.43 -6.57 16.47
C CYS A 216 12.72 -6.56 17.84
N ASP A 217 12.02 -5.47 18.14
CA ASP A 217 11.14 -5.32 19.29
C ASP A 217 9.76 -4.78 18.86
N PHE A 218 8.74 -5.62 18.97
CA PHE A 218 7.39 -5.28 18.50
C PHE A 218 6.28 -6.08 19.18
N LYS A 219 5.05 -5.59 19.01
CA LYS A 219 3.82 -6.29 19.41
C LYS A 219 2.97 -6.58 18.18
N GLY A 220 2.49 -7.81 18.05
CA GLY A 220 1.57 -8.23 16.98
C GLY A 220 0.28 -8.80 17.56
N SER A 221 -0.87 -8.41 17.04
CA SER A 221 -2.15 -8.93 17.48
C SER A 221 -3.13 -9.13 16.33
N THR A 222 -3.79 -10.30 16.32
CA THR A 222 -4.94 -10.59 15.44
C THR A 222 -6.14 -11.09 16.25
N GLN A 223 -7.38 -10.72 15.91
CA GLN A 223 -8.55 -11.34 16.58
C GLN A 223 -8.91 -12.69 15.93
N LYS A 224 -8.73 -12.80 14.62
CA LYS A 224 -9.00 -14.02 13.85
C LYS A 224 -7.94 -14.20 12.78
N GLY A 225 -6.99 -15.08 13.03
CA GLY A 225 -5.90 -15.39 12.11
C GLY A 225 -4.67 -15.88 12.85
N ASN A 226 -3.69 -16.30 12.06
CA ASN A 226 -2.43 -16.81 12.55
C ASN A 226 -1.37 -15.71 12.59
N ILE A 227 -0.37 -15.91 13.45
CA ILE A 227 0.84 -15.11 13.46
C ILE A 227 2.04 -16.03 13.24
N ASP A 228 2.76 -15.82 12.15
CA ASP A 228 3.98 -16.58 11.82
C ASP A 228 5.19 -15.66 11.91
N LEU A 229 6.23 -16.10 12.63
CA LEU A 229 7.49 -15.37 12.80
C LEU A 229 8.67 -16.28 12.51
N ASN A 230 9.53 -15.87 11.59
CA ASN A 230 10.79 -16.52 11.26
C ASN A 230 11.93 -15.49 11.29
N TYR A 231 13.06 -15.89 11.88
CA TYR A 231 14.26 -15.07 11.94
C TYR A 231 15.26 -15.48 10.87
N ARG A 232 15.89 -14.49 10.22
CA ARG A 232 16.92 -14.75 9.20
C ARG A 232 18.18 -15.44 9.73
N LYS A 233 18.51 -15.14 10.98
CA LYS A 233 19.67 -15.67 11.70
C LYS A 233 19.19 -16.16 13.06
N THR A 234 20.01 -16.98 13.73
CA THR A 234 19.75 -17.41 15.10
C THR A 234 19.46 -16.19 16.00
N PRO A 235 18.24 -16.07 16.57
CA PRO A 235 17.87 -14.92 17.38
C PRO A 235 18.69 -14.90 18.67
N HIS A 236 19.32 -13.77 19.00
CA HIS A 236 20.12 -13.58 20.20
C HIS A 236 19.58 -12.42 21.02
N ASN A 237 19.62 -12.51 22.35
CA ASN A 237 19.01 -11.55 23.28
C ASN A 237 17.51 -11.30 23.03
N VAL A 238 16.79 -12.30 22.53
CA VAL A 238 15.35 -12.24 22.26
C VAL A 238 14.56 -12.89 23.39
N MET A 239 13.41 -12.30 23.72
CA MET A 239 12.39 -12.87 24.58
C MET A 239 11.01 -12.76 23.93
N LEU A 240 10.31 -13.88 23.87
CA LEU A 240 8.98 -14.03 23.29
C LEU A 240 7.92 -14.09 24.38
N SER A 241 6.80 -13.41 24.15
CA SER A 241 5.56 -13.59 24.90
C SER A 241 4.46 -13.96 23.91
N LEU A 242 4.07 -15.23 23.88
CA LEU A 242 3.08 -15.77 22.94
C LEU A 242 1.78 -16.05 23.69
N ASN A 243 0.68 -15.43 23.27
CA ASN A 243 -0.60 -15.47 23.98
C ASN A 243 -1.76 -15.78 23.01
N PRO A 244 -1.90 -17.04 22.53
CA PRO A 244 -3.11 -17.47 21.85
C PRO A 244 -4.22 -17.79 22.87
N GLU A 245 -5.43 -17.25 22.69
CA GLU A 245 -6.59 -17.50 23.55
C GLU A 245 -7.30 -18.81 23.17
N HIS A 246 -7.67 -18.95 21.89
CA HIS A 246 -8.30 -20.13 21.31
C HIS A 246 -7.47 -20.70 20.15
N GLY A 247 -6.21 -21.01 20.44
CA GLY A 247 -5.30 -21.68 19.53
C GLY A 247 -4.02 -22.11 20.25
N HIS A 248 -2.96 -22.36 19.49
CA HIS A 248 -1.72 -22.91 20.02
C HIS A 248 -0.50 -22.03 19.71
N ALA A 249 0.48 -22.07 20.61
CA ALA A 249 1.79 -21.47 20.39
C ALA A 249 2.82 -22.58 20.09
N HIS A 250 3.50 -22.47 18.96
CA HIS A 250 4.50 -23.43 18.49
C HIS A 250 5.84 -22.73 18.30
N ILE A 251 6.81 -23.01 19.16
CA ILE A 251 8.20 -22.57 18.98
C ILE A 251 8.99 -23.74 18.40
N LYS A 252 9.26 -23.70 17.09
CA LYS A 252 10.09 -24.70 16.39
C LYS A 252 11.58 -24.33 16.42
N ASN A 253 11.90 -23.05 16.61
CA ASN A 253 13.28 -22.59 16.72
C ASN A 253 13.98 -23.17 17.96
N GLN A 254 14.94 -24.07 17.76
CA GLN A 254 15.61 -24.80 18.84
C GLN A 254 16.46 -23.92 19.77
N HIS A 255 16.83 -22.71 19.31
CA HIS A 255 17.62 -21.76 20.09
C HIS A 255 16.78 -20.94 21.07
N LEU A 256 15.46 -20.85 20.87
CA LEU A 256 14.53 -20.10 21.72
C LEU A 256 13.88 -21.03 22.77
N LYS A 257 14.69 -21.63 23.64
CA LYS A 257 14.20 -22.51 24.70
C LYS A 257 13.28 -21.74 25.64
N HIS A 258 12.05 -22.23 25.82
CA HIS A 258 11.00 -21.53 26.57
C HIS A 258 10.75 -20.09 26.09
N GLY A 259 10.95 -19.81 24.80
CA GLY A 259 10.73 -18.49 24.22
C GLY A 259 11.82 -17.47 24.51
N LYS A 260 13.01 -17.88 24.95
CA LYS A 260 14.11 -16.96 25.27
C LYS A 260 15.46 -17.47 24.75
N ASN A 261 16.29 -16.54 24.26
CA ASN A 261 17.71 -16.77 24.02
C ASN A 261 18.51 -15.54 24.49
N GLY A 262 19.56 -15.73 25.30
CA GLY A 262 20.35 -14.64 25.88
C GLY A 262 19.62 -13.85 26.97
N LYS A 263 19.89 -12.54 27.08
CA LYS A 263 19.33 -11.69 28.15
C LYS A 263 17.85 -11.34 27.97
N GLY A 264 17.36 -11.32 26.73
CA GLY A 264 15.97 -10.94 26.41
C GLY A 264 15.77 -9.42 26.36
N GLU A 265 16.73 -8.70 25.79
CA GLU A 265 16.68 -7.24 25.59
C GLU A 265 15.67 -6.87 24.49
N HIS A 266 15.58 -7.68 23.43
CA HIS A 266 14.62 -7.54 22.35
C HIS A 266 13.36 -8.34 22.65
N LYS A 267 12.22 -7.65 22.80
CA LYS A 267 10.96 -8.26 23.22
C LYS A 267 9.97 -8.32 22.07
N VAL A 268 9.45 -9.52 21.81
CA VAL A 268 8.39 -9.74 20.83
C VAL A 268 7.16 -10.29 21.55
N GLU A 269 6.05 -9.58 21.47
CA GLU A 269 4.78 -10.00 22.09
C GLU A 269 3.72 -10.26 21.02
N LEU A 270 3.21 -11.48 20.95
CA LEU A 270 2.26 -11.92 19.93
C LEU A 270 0.96 -12.41 20.59
N TYR A 271 -0.18 -11.96 20.05
CA TYR A 271 -1.51 -12.23 20.60
C TYR A 271 -2.47 -12.67 19.50
N THR A 272 -3.23 -13.73 19.73
CA THR A 272 -4.35 -14.09 18.85
C THR A 272 -5.54 -14.58 19.64
N ASN A 273 -6.76 -14.17 19.28
CA ASN A 273 -7.95 -14.71 19.94
C ASN A 273 -8.33 -16.06 19.31
N HIS A 274 -8.33 -16.16 17.98
CA HIS A 274 -8.64 -17.38 17.24
C HIS A 274 -7.61 -17.60 16.13
N GLY A 275 -6.69 -18.54 16.35
CA GLY A 275 -5.62 -18.90 15.43
C GLY A 275 -4.37 -19.31 16.18
N ASP A 276 -3.35 -19.73 15.44
CA ASP A 276 -2.11 -20.23 16.00
C ASP A 276 -0.99 -19.18 15.89
N ILE A 277 -0.01 -19.29 16.78
CA ILE A 277 1.23 -18.52 16.73
C ILE A 277 2.38 -19.49 16.49
N THR A 278 3.10 -19.32 15.37
CA THR A 278 4.26 -20.14 15.02
C THR A 278 5.52 -19.28 15.04
N VAL A 279 6.58 -19.78 15.69
CA VAL A 279 7.91 -19.18 15.64
C VAL A 279 8.93 -20.21 15.17
N ASP A 280 9.49 -19.98 14.00
CA ASP A 280 10.46 -20.86 13.31
C ASP A 280 11.92 -20.40 13.49
#